data_AF-A0A8C5VMD9-F1
#
_entry.id   AF-A0A8C5VMD9-F1
#
_cell.length_a   1.000
_cell.length_b   1.000
_cell.length_c   1.000
_cell.angle_alpha   90.00
_cell.angle_beta   90.00
_cell.angle_gamma   90.00
#
_symmetry.space_group_name_H-M   'P 1'
#
loop_
_entity.id
_entity.type
_entity.pdbx_description
1 polymer ?
#
loop_
_entity_poly.entity_id
_entity_poly.type
_entity_poly.pdbx_seq_one_letter_code
_entity_poly.pdbx_strand_id
1 'polypeptide(L)'
;MALSDADVQKQIKHMMAFIEQEAKEKAEEIDAKVEEEFNIEKGQLVQTQRLKIMEYYEKKEKQIEQQKKIQMSNLMNQARLKVLKARSDLITDLLNEAKQRLSIVVKDTTRYQVLLDGLPPGKQDLPLVKAAVQQVIPMYKIATKNDVDVQIDQEAYLTEDIAGGIEIYNGDHKIKVSNTLESQVGWCEISSCYSEWCVV
;
A
#
# COMPACT_ATOMS: atom_id res chain seq x y z
N MET A 1 114.14 -10.55 9.71
CA MET A 1 114.00 -9.13 10.10
C MET A 1 112.69 -8.99 10.83
N ALA A 2 112.71 -8.59 12.10
CA ALA A 2 111.50 -8.30 12.86
C ALA A 2 110.94 -6.96 12.36
N LEU A 3 109.62 -6.90 12.13
CA LEU A 3 108.92 -5.66 11.76
C LEU A 3 109.18 -4.58 12.83
N SER A 4 109.33 -3.33 12.40
CA SER A 4 109.53 -2.22 13.33
C SER A 4 108.21 -1.90 14.05
N ASP A 5 108.28 -1.50 15.32
CA ASP A 5 107.11 -1.20 16.15
C ASP A 5 106.21 -0.10 15.55
N ALA A 6 106.80 0.79 14.73
CA ALA A 6 106.09 1.82 13.97
C ALA A 6 105.23 1.26 12.82
N ASP A 7 105.65 0.16 12.19
CA ASP A 7 104.88 -0.49 11.12
C ASP A 7 103.70 -1.29 11.70
N VAL A 8 103.88 -1.88 12.88
CA VAL A 8 102.81 -2.55 13.63
C VAL A 8 101.73 -1.54 14.04
N GLN A 9 102.11 -0.36 14.54
CA GLN A 9 101.16 0.71 14.86
C GLN A 9 100.37 1.22 13.63
N LYS A 10 101.01 1.31 12.45
CA LYS A 10 100.32 1.69 11.21
C LYS A 10 99.29 0.65 10.79
N GLN A 11 99.61 -0.64 10.90
CA GLN A 11 98.65 -1.72 10.62
C GLN A 11 97.46 -1.68 11.57
N ILE A 12 97.69 -1.45 12.87
CA ILE A 12 96.60 -1.34 13.86
C ILE A 12 95.67 -0.17 13.51
N LYS A 13 96.22 1.01 13.17
CA LYS A 13 95.42 2.18 12.76
C LYS A 13 94.63 1.91 11.47
N HIS A 14 95.21 1.23 10.50
CA HIS A 14 94.52 0.83 9.28
C HIS A 14 93.38 -0.15 9.56
N MET A 15 93.59 -1.12 10.45
CA MET A 15 92.55 -2.04 10.90
C MET A 15 91.42 -1.31 11.63
N MET A 16 91.74 -0.35 12.50
CA MET A 16 90.72 0.46 13.18
C MET A 16 89.88 1.28 12.20
N ALA A 17 90.50 1.92 11.21
CA ALA A 17 89.80 2.68 10.18
C ALA A 17 88.89 1.78 9.32
N PHE A 18 89.33 0.56 9.02
CA PHE A 18 88.51 -0.43 8.32
C PHE A 18 87.27 -0.82 9.13
N ILE A 19 87.44 -1.12 10.42
CA ILE A 19 86.34 -1.47 11.32
C ILE A 19 85.34 -0.30 11.44
N GLU A 20 85.84 0.92 11.53
CA GLU A 20 85.00 2.12 11.62
C GLU A 20 84.21 2.36 10.33
N GLN A 21 84.83 2.14 9.16
CA GLN A 21 84.15 2.25 7.87
C GLN A 21 83.12 1.14 7.67
N GLU A 22 83.43 -0.10 8.04
CA GLU A 22 82.48 -1.22 7.97
C GLU A 22 81.27 -0.99 8.89
N ALA A 23 81.50 -0.48 10.10
CA ALA A 23 80.42 -0.11 11.02
C ALA A 23 79.54 1.02 10.45
N LYS A 24 80.15 2.01 9.78
CA LYS A 24 79.43 3.11 9.16
C LYS A 24 78.60 2.66 7.95
N GLU A 25 79.17 1.86 7.06
CA GLU A 25 78.44 1.27 5.93
C GLU A 25 77.28 0.39 6.42
N LYS A 26 77.47 -0.35 7.51
CA LYS A 26 76.40 -1.15 8.11
C LYS A 26 75.29 -0.29 8.71
N ALA A 27 75.63 0.84 9.33
CA ALA A 27 74.64 1.79 9.85
C ALA A 27 73.83 2.41 8.70
N GLU A 28 74.49 2.85 7.63
CA GLU A 28 73.83 3.43 6.44
C GLU A 28 72.92 2.40 5.75
N GLU A 29 73.33 1.12 5.66
CA GLU A 29 72.48 0.04 5.13
C GLU A 29 71.22 -0.18 5.97
N ILE A 30 71.35 -0.12 7.31
CA ILE A 30 70.22 -0.26 8.23
C ILE A 30 69.26 0.93 8.05
N ASP A 31 69.77 2.15 8.01
CA ASP A 31 68.94 3.35 7.86
C ASP A 31 68.17 3.34 6.53
N ALA A 32 68.84 2.97 5.43
CA ALA A 32 68.19 2.84 4.12
C ALA A 32 67.06 1.80 4.14
N LYS A 33 67.27 0.66 4.81
CA LYS A 33 66.24 -0.39 4.96
C LYS A 33 65.08 0.07 5.81
N VAL A 34 65.34 0.75 6.93
CA VAL A 34 64.29 1.28 7.81
C VAL A 34 63.43 2.30 7.07
N GLU A 35 64.03 3.16 6.25
CA GLU A 35 63.27 4.14 5.46
C GLU A 35 62.42 3.48 4.37
N GLU A 36 62.94 2.44 3.71
CA GLU A 36 62.18 1.65 2.73
C GLU A 36 60.98 0.96 3.38
N GLU A 37 61.20 0.25 4.49
CA GLU A 37 60.14 -0.45 5.23
C GLU A 37 59.07 0.53 5.76
N PHE A 38 59.50 1.66 6.32
CA PHE A 38 58.58 2.70 6.80
C PHE A 38 57.67 3.22 5.68
N ASN A 39 58.22 3.47 4.49
CA ASN A 39 57.45 3.97 3.36
C ASN A 39 56.46 2.92 2.83
N ILE A 40 56.86 1.64 2.81
CA ILE A 40 55.99 0.53 2.42
C ILE A 40 54.81 0.41 3.40
N GLU A 41 55.08 0.36 4.71
CA GLU A 41 54.06 0.13 5.72
C GLU A 41 53.10 1.33 5.86
N LYS A 42 53.64 2.55 5.79
CA LYS A 42 52.83 3.77 5.67
C LYS A 42 51.92 3.72 4.43
N GLY A 43 52.46 3.30 3.29
CA GLY A 43 51.70 3.13 2.05
C GLY A 43 50.55 2.14 2.22
N GLN A 44 50.83 0.96 2.77
CA GLN A 44 49.83 -0.09 3.01
C GLN A 44 48.72 0.37 3.97
N LEU A 45 49.09 1.08 5.05
CA LEU A 45 48.12 1.61 6.01
C LEU A 45 47.18 2.62 5.35
N VAL A 46 47.72 3.56 4.56
CA VAL A 46 46.93 4.56 3.85
C VAL A 46 46.00 3.92 2.83
N GLN A 47 46.48 2.95 2.05
CA GLN A 47 45.65 2.25 1.05
C GLN A 47 44.52 1.47 1.70
N THR A 48 44.80 0.76 2.80
CA THR A 48 43.80 -0.01 3.53
C THR A 48 42.71 0.91 4.10
N GLN A 49 43.09 2.07 4.66
CA GLN A 49 42.11 3.04 5.16
C GLN A 49 41.31 3.69 4.02
N ARG A 50 41.93 3.98 2.88
CA ARG A 50 41.23 4.48 1.69
C ARG A 50 40.15 3.50 1.21
N LEU A 51 40.46 2.22 1.14
CA LEU A 51 39.48 1.19 0.75
C LEU A 51 38.31 1.13 1.72
N LYS A 52 38.57 1.19 3.04
CA LYS A 52 37.51 1.25 4.06
C LYS A 52 36.60 2.48 3.89
N ILE A 53 37.19 3.63 3.61
CA ILE A 53 36.44 4.87 3.35
C ILE A 53 35.59 4.74 2.09
N MET A 54 36.15 4.21 1.01
CA MET A 54 35.41 3.98 -0.25
C MET A 54 34.21 3.05 -0.03
N GLU A 55 34.40 1.91 0.64
CA GLU A 55 33.33 0.95 0.92
C GLU A 55 32.22 1.58 1.79
N TYR A 56 32.60 2.40 2.77
CA TYR A 56 31.63 3.11 3.62
C TYR A 56 30.77 4.09 2.82
N TYR A 57 31.38 4.88 1.93
CA TYR A 57 30.64 5.84 1.09
C TYR A 57 29.81 5.15 0.02
N GLU A 58 30.28 4.05 -0.58
CA GLU A 58 29.51 3.26 -1.53
C GLU A 58 28.23 2.70 -0.88
N LYS A 59 28.32 2.19 0.35
CA LYS A 59 27.14 1.73 1.11
C LYS A 59 26.17 2.87 1.39
N LYS A 60 26.68 4.04 1.79
CA LYS A 60 25.83 5.23 2.02
C LYS A 60 25.14 5.70 0.75
N GLU A 61 25.84 5.72 -0.38
CA GLU A 61 25.29 6.13 -1.67
C GLU A 61 24.15 5.20 -2.09
N LYS A 62 24.37 3.87 -2.05
CA LYS A 62 23.32 2.88 -2.34
C LYS A 62 22.10 3.04 -1.43
N GLN A 63 22.32 3.28 -0.13
CA GLN A 63 21.23 3.50 0.82
C GLN A 63 20.40 4.75 0.47
N ILE A 64 21.07 5.87 0.13
CA ILE A 64 20.41 7.11 -0.27
C ILE A 64 19.62 6.92 -1.57
N GLU A 65 20.20 6.21 -2.54
CA GLU A 65 19.52 5.93 -3.82
C GLU A 65 18.25 5.10 -3.61
N GLN A 66 18.32 4.05 -2.78
CA GLN A 66 17.15 3.25 -2.41
C GLN A 66 16.09 4.09 -1.71
N GLN A 67 16.50 4.92 -0.73
CA GLN A 67 15.56 5.82 -0.04
C GLN A 67 14.89 6.80 -1.00
N LYS A 68 15.61 7.36 -1.97
CA LYS A 68 15.03 8.22 -3.02
C LYS A 68 13.99 7.47 -3.86
N LYS A 69 14.27 6.22 -4.25
CA LYS A 69 13.30 5.37 -4.99
C LYS A 69 12.04 5.11 -4.17
N ILE A 70 12.19 4.80 -2.88
CA ILE A 70 11.06 4.59 -1.96
C ILE A 70 10.24 5.88 -1.82
N GLN A 71 10.89 7.02 -1.61
CA GLN A 71 10.20 8.32 -1.49
C GLN A 71 9.43 8.67 -2.76
N MET A 72 10.05 8.49 -3.93
CA MET A 72 9.39 8.73 -5.21
C MET A 72 8.18 7.79 -5.40
N SER A 73 8.36 6.49 -5.12
CA SER A 73 7.27 5.51 -5.21
C SER A 73 6.11 5.85 -4.27
N ASN A 74 6.41 6.21 -3.02
CA ASN A 74 5.42 6.63 -2.03
C ASN A 74 4.67 7.88 -2.48
N LEU A 75 5.36 8.89 -3.03
CA LEU A 75 4.74 10.10 -3.53
C LEU A 75 3.77 9.80 -4.68
N MET A 76 4.18 8.96 -5.63
CA MET A 76 3.34 8.54 -6.76
C MET A 76 2.13 7.73 -6.29
N ASN A 77 2.32 6.83 -5.31
CA ASN A 77 1.21 6.06 -4.74
C ASN A 77 0.22 6.97 -3.99
N GLN A 78 0.71 7.95 -3.22
CA GLN A 78 -0.15 8.95 -2.58
C GLN A 78 -0.95 9.76 -3.60
N ALA A 79 -0.32 10.18 -4.71
CA ALA A 79 -1.02 10.87 -5.78
C ALA A 79 -2.12 9.98 -6.42
N ARG A 80 -1.81 8.71 -6.69
CA ARG A 80 -2.79 7.74 -7.19
C ARG A 80 -3.96 7.56 -6.23
N LEU A 81 -3.70 7.38 -4.93
CA LEU A 81 -4.75 7.24 -3.91
C LEU A 81 -5.62 8.48 -3.81
N LYS A 82 -5.06 9.69 -3.95
CA LYS A 82 -5.84 10.93 -3.98
C LYS A 82 -6.81 10.96 -5.17
N VAL A 83 -6.37 10.54 -6.35
CA VAL A 83 -7.24 10.45 -7.54
C VAL A 83 -8.34 9.42 -7.34
N LEU A 84 -8.00 8.23 -6.84
CA LEU A 84 -8.99 7.17 -6.58
C LEU A 84 -10.01 7.62 -5.53
N LYS A 85 -9.57 8.31 -4.47
CA LYS A 85 -10.45 8.88 -3.47
C LYS A 85 -11.39 9.92 -4.07
N ALA A 86 -10.86 10.87 -4.83
CA ALA A 86 -11.69 11.87 -5.51
C ALA A 86 -12.72 11.24 -6.44
N ARG A 87 -12.36 10.18 -7.18
CA ARG A 87 -13.32 9.41 -8.00
C ARG A 87 -14.41 8.77 -7.15
N SER A 88 -14.05 8.14 -6.04
CA SER A 88 -15.00 7.51 -5.11
C SER A 88 -15.93 8.54 -4.46
N ASP A 89 -15.40 9.70 -4.07
CA ASP A 89 -16.16 10.79 -3.46
C ASP A 89 -17.20 11.31 -4.47
N LEU A 90 -16.83 11.52 -5.74
CA LEU A 90 -17.77 11.94 -6.80
C LEU A 90 -18.89 10.91 -7.06
N ILE A 91 -18.57 9.61 -7.04
CA ILE A 91 -19.59 8.55 -7.20
C ILE A 91 -20.54 8.57 -5.99
N THR A 92 -20.00 8.71 -4.78
CA THR A 92 -20.78 8.77 -3.55
C THR A 92 -21.73 9.97 -3.55
N ASP A 93 -21.24 11.13 -3.98
CA ASP A 93 -22.04 12.35 -4.11
C ASP A 93 -23.16 12.17 -5.14
N LEU A 94 -22.88 11.58 -6.30
CA LEU A 94 -23.88 11.27 -7.33
C LEU A 94 -24.95 10.31 -6.81
N LEU A 95 -24.55 9.26 -6.09
CA LEU A 95 -25.49 8.30 -5.49
C LEU A 95 -26.36 8.97 -4.41
N ASN A 96 -25.77 9.86 -3.61
CA ASN A 96 -26.52 10.63 -2.62
C ASN A 96 -27.53 11.57 -3.28
N GLU A 97 -27.16 12.25 -4.37
CA GLU A 97 -28.07 13.06 -5.15
C GLU A 97 -29.20 12.21 -5.77
N ALA A 98 -28.87 11.03 -6.30
CA ALA A 98 -29.87 10.09 -6.82
C ALA A 98 -30.85 9.64 -5.73
N LYS A 99 -30.38 9.33 -4.52
CA LYS A 99 -31.23 9.01 -3.36
C LYS A 99 -32.13 10.17 -2.97
N GLN A 100 -31.62 11.40 -2.98
CA GLN A 100 -32.43 12.60 -2.72
C GLN A 100 -33.51 12.78 -3.78
N ARG A 101 -33.17 12.61 -5.07
CA ARG A 101 -34.14 12.66 -6.17
C ARG A 101 -35.19 11.54 -6.05
N LEU A 102 -34.80 10.34 -5.65
CA LEU A 102 -35.73 9.23 -5.38
C LEU A 102 -36.68 9.57 -4.24
N SER A 103 -36.20 10.19 -3.15
CA SER A 103 -37.05 10.66 -2.05
C SER A 103 -38.10 11.68 -2.51
N ILE A 104 -37.77 12.54 -3.50
CA ILE A 104 -38.74 13.46 -4.10
C ILE A 104 -39.81 12.69 -4.89
N VAL A 105 -39.40 11.69 -5.69
CA VAL A 105 -40.35 10.86 -6.46
C VAL A 105 -41.28 10.04 -5.57
N VAL A 106 -40.80 9.54 -4.43
CA VAL A 106 -41.64 8.83 -3.45
C VAL A 106 -42.75 9.75 -2.91
N LYS A 107 -42.49 11.05 -2.75
CA LYS A 107 -43.51 12.00 -2.28
C LYS A 107 -44.61 12.26 -3.32
N ASP A 108 -44.35 12.04 -4.61
CA ASP A 108 -45.33 12.20 -5.69
C ASP A 108 -46.21 10.94 -5.83
N THR A 109 -47.37 10.93 -5.16
CA THR A 109 -48.26 9.76 -5.05
C THR A 109 -48.66 9.14 -6.40
N THR A 110 -48.86 9.95 -7.46
CA THR A 110 -49.28 9.44 -8.78
C THR A 110 -48.16 8.76 -9.56
N ARG A 111 -46.92 9.28 -9.47
CA ARG A 111 -45.75 8.67 -10.11
C ARG A 111 -45.23 7.49 -9.30
N TYR A 112 -45.32 7.59 -7.97
CA TYR A 112 -45.00 6.50 -7.06
C TYR A 112 -45.97 5.34 -7.24
N GLN A 113 -47.28 5.54 -7.40
CA GLN A 113 -48.24 4.48 -7.71
C GLN A 113 -47.90 3.66 -8.97
N VAL A 114 -47.44 4.32 -10.05
CA VAL A 114 -47.02 3.62 -11.28
C VAL A 114 -45.70 2.88 -11.09
N LEU A 115 -44.78 3.41 -10.29
CA LEU A 115 -43.56 2.70 -9.88
C LEU A 115 -43.87 1.53 -8.92
N LEU A 116 -44.95 1.64 -8.14
CA LEU A 116 -45.39 0.64 -7.18
C LEU A 116 -45.99 -0.62 -7.84
N ASP A 117 -46.55 -0.50 -9.04
CA ASP A 117 -47.00 -1.65 -9.86
C ASP A 117 -45.84 -2.60 -10.23
N GLY A 118 -44.58 -2.15 -10.08
CA GLY A 118 -43.37 -2.98 -10.21
C GLY A 118 -42.51 -3.10 -8.95
N LEU A 119 -42.79 -2.34 -7.87
CA LEU A 119 -41.97 -2.33 -6.65
C LEU A 119 -42.75 -1.95 -5.40
N PRO A 120 -42.85 -2.76 -4.34
CA PRO A 120 -43.91 -2.53 -3.36
C PRO A 120 -43.51 -1.65 -2.13
N PRO A 121 -44.48 -1.12 -1.34
CA PRO A 121 -44.36 0.15 -0.56
C PRO A 121 -43.86 0.12 0.92
N GLY A 122 -43.52 1.30 1.48
CA GLY A 122 -43.02 1.53 2.87
C GLY A 122 -44.10 1.95 3.92
N LYS A 123 -43.70 2.36 5.14
CA LYS A 123 -44.62 2.56 6.31
C LYS A 123 -45.82 3.49 6.07
N GLN A 124 -45.69 4.52 5.23
CA GLN A 124 -46.78 5.48 4.95
C GLN A 124 -47.84 4.92 3.98
N ASP A 125 -47.63 3.69 3.50
CA ASP A 125 -48.35 3.12 2.37
C ASP A 125 -49.18 1.89 2.74
N LEU A 126 -49.45 1.62 4.03
CA LEU A 126 -50.31 0.51 4.46
C LEU A 126 -51.60 0.29 3.62
N PRO A 127 -52.37 1.32 3.20
CA PRO A 127 -53.51 1.13 2.30
C PRO A 127 -53.09 0.74 0.86
N LEU A 128 -51.98 1.28 0.36
CA LEU A 128 -51.43 0.98 -0.96
C LEU A 128 -50.82 -0.43 -1.00
N VAL A 129 -50.14 -0.88 0.06
CA VAL A 129 -49.60 -2.24 0.20
C VAL A 129 -50.74 -3.26 0.17
N LYS A 130 -51.82 -3.02 0.92
CA LYS A 130 -53.00 -3.89 0.92
C LYS A 130 -53.63 -4.00 -0.46
N ALA A 131 -53.75 -2.89 -1.19
CA ALA A 131 -54.27 -2.87 -2.56
C ALA A 131 -53.33 -3.61 -3.53
N ALA A 132 -52.02 -3.40 -3.44
CA ALA A 132 -51.02 -4.05 -4.28
C ALA A 132 -50.98 -5.57 -4.04
N VAL A 133 -50.99 -6.02 -2.78
CA VAL A 133 -51.00 -7.46 -2.43
C VAL A 133 -52.24 -8.15 -3.01
N GLN A 134 -53.41 -7.52 -2.95
CA GLN A 134 -54.63 -8.07 -3.55
C GLN A 134 -54.55 -8.25 -5.07
N GLN A 135 -53.83 -7.37 -5.77
CA GLN A 135 -53.61 -7.49 -7.22
C GLN A 135 -52.53 -8.51 -7.58
N VAL A 136 -51.52 -8.69 -6.73
CA VAL A 136 -50.38 -9.59 -6.99
C VAL A 136 -50.72 -11.06 -6.75
N ILE A 137 -51.60 -11.39 -5.79
CA ILE A 137 -52.05 -12.77 -5.50
C ILE A 137 -52.54 -13.51 -6.77
N PRO A 138 -53.49 -12.97 -7.58
CA PRO A 138 -53.95 -13.67 -8.78
C PRO A 138 -52.85 -13.78 -9.84
N MET A 139 -51.99 -12.76 -9.99
CA MET A 139 -50.87 -12.80 -10.94
C MET A 139 -49.84 -13.86 -10.58
N TYR A 140 -49.50 -13.98 -9.28
CA TYR A 140 -48.57 -15.00 -8.80
C TYR A 140 -49.13 -16.41 -9.01
N LYS A 141 -50.41 -16.63 -8.68
CA LYS A 141 -51.08 -17.93 -8.87
C LYS A 141 -51.08 -18.38 -10.33
N ILE A 142 -51.24 -17.45 -11.28
CA ILE A 142 -51.16 -17.74 -12.72
C ILE A 142 -49.73 -18.11 -13.12
N ALA A 143 -48.73 -17.39 -12.62
CA ALA A 143 -47.33 -17.57 -13.01
C ALA A 143 -46.67 -18.83 -12.43
N THR A 144 -46.90 -19.13 -11.14
CA THR A 144 -46.20 -20.21 -10.42
C THR A 144 -47.07 -21.44 -10.16
N LYS A 145 -48.39 -21.36 -10.40
CA LYS A 145 -49.39 -22.42 -10.12
C LYS A 145 -49.47 -22.88 -8.66
N ASN A 146 -48.88 -22.12 -7.73
CA ASN A 146 -48.92 -22.40 -6.30
C ASN A 146 -49.82 -21.39 -5.59
N ASP A 147 -50.55 -21.85 -4.57
CA ASP A 147 -51.32 -20.99 -3.67
C ASP A 147 -50.40 -20.39 -2.60
N VAL A 148 -50.54 -19.09 -2.35
CA VAL A 148 -49.74 -18.34 -1.37
C VAL A 148 -50.67 -17.57 -0.45
N ASP A 149 -50.47 -17.72 0.86
CA ASP A 149 -51.07 -16.86 1.88
C ASP A 149 -50.10 -15.73 2.22
N VAL A 150 -50.50 -14.48 1.98
CA VAL A 150 -49.68 -13.29 2.21
C VAL A 150 -50.27 -12.51 3.38
N GLN A 151 -49.56 -12.48 4.50
CA GLN A 151 -49.94 -11.72 5.69
C GLN A 151 -49.03 -10.50 5.84
N ILE A 152 -49.63 -9.35 6.17
CA ILE A 152 -48.89 -8.11 6.43
C ILE A 152 -48.69 -7.99 7.94
N ASP A 153 -47.44 -7.96 8.36
CA ASP A 153 -47.06 -7.71 9.76
C ASP A 153 -47.44 -6.27 10.17
N GLN A 154 -48.09 -6.13 11.32
CA GLN A 154 -48.55 -4.85 11.89
C GLN A 154 -47.73 -4.42 13.11
N GLU A 155 -46.74 -5.22 13.51
CA GLU A 155 -45.90 -4.96 14.69
C GLU A 155 -44.48 -4.58 14.28
N ALA A 156 -43.92 -5.24 13.25
CA ALA A 156 -42.59 -4.97 12.74
C ALA A 156 -42.64 -4.16 11.42
N TYR A 157 -42.34 -2.87 11.53
CA TYR A 157 -42.32 -1.96 10.38
C TYR A 157 -40.91 -1.48 10.03
N LEU A 158 -40.65 -1.25 8.73
CA LEU A 158 -39.39 -0.70 8.21
C LEU A 158 -39.04 0.65 8.81
N THR A 159 -37.80 0.86 9.23
CA THR A 159 -37.32 2.12 9.83
C THR A 159 -37.68 3.36 8.99
N GLU A 160 -38.01 4.47 9.64
CA GLU A 160 -38.42 5.72 8.97
C GLU A 160 -37.34 6.35 8.07
N ASP A 161 -36.09 5.90 8.23
CA ASP A 161 -34.95 6.30 7.42
C ASP A 161 -34.95 5.69 6.00
N ILE A 162 -35.81 4.69 5.74
CA ILE A 162 -35.94 4.03 4.44
C ILE A 162 -36.96 4.82 3.61
N ALA A 163 -36.53 5.28 2.42
CA ALA A 163 -37.36 6.04 1.49
C ALA A 163 -38.55 5.24 0.97
N GLY A 164 -38.48 3.91 0.94
CA GLY A 164 -39.62 3.04 0.58
C GLY A 164 -39.19 1.63 0.15
N GLY A 165 -40.17 0.72 0.02
CA GLY A 165 -39.90 -0.68 -0.31
C GLY A 165 -40.58 -1.70 0.61
N ILE A 166 -40.46 -2.99 0.27
CA ILE A 166 -40.88 -4.10 1.14
C ILE A 166 -39.71 -5.03 1.46
N GLU A 167 -39.72 -5.55 2.69
CA GLU A 167 -39.02 -6.77 3.05
C GLU A 167 -40.01 -7.92 3.19
N ILE A 168 -39.79 -9.00 2.45
CA ILE A 168 -40.62 -10.20 2.48
C ILE A 168 -39.93 -11.25 3.33
N TYR A 169 -40.66 -11.84 4.27
CA TYR A 169 -40.21 -12.93 5.12
C TYR A 169 -40.98 -14.20 4.80
N ASN A 170 -40.31 -15.34 4.91
CA ASN A 170 -40.99 -16.63 4.92
C ASN A 170 -41.66 -16.87 6.29
N GLY A 171 -42.62 -17.79 6.39
CA GLY A 171 -43.34 -18.11 7.64
C GLY A 171 -42.42 -18.57 8.79
N ASP A 172 -41.25 -19.13 8.48
CA ASP A 172 -40.23 -19.51 9.47
C ASP A 172 -39.26 -18.35 9.84
N HIS A 173 -39.43 -17.16 9.25
CA HIS A 173 -38.55 -15.97 9.36
C HIS A 173 -37.06 -16.19 9.03
N LYS A 174 -36.67 -17.35 8.47
CA LYS A 174 -35.28 -17.68 8.11
C LYS A 174 -34.82 -17.07 6.78
N ILE A 175 -35.73 -16.86 5.85
CA ILE A 175 -35.45 -16.30 4.52
C ILE A 175 -36.04 -14.90 4.46
N LYS A 176 -35.19 -13.92 4.15
CA LYS A 176 -35.56 -12.52 3.96
C LYS A 176 -35.20 -12.08 2.54
N VAL A 177 -36.16 -11.48 1.85
CA VAL A 177 -35.93 -10.80 0.56
C VAL A 177 -36.17 -9.31 0.76
N SER A 178 -35.11 -8.52 0.73
CA SER A 178 -35.18 -7.06 0.84
C SER A 178 -35.27 -6.43 -0.56
N ASN A 179 -36.43 -5.89 -0.89
CA ASN A 179 -36.69 -5.16 -2.13
C ASN A 179 -36.99 -3.69 -1.83
N THR A 180 -36.11 -3.06 -1.05
CA THR A 180 -36.17 -1.62 -0.77
C THR A 180 -35.51 -0.79 -1.87
N LEU A 181 -35.92 0.46 -2.02
CA LEU A 181 -35.34 1.38 -3.00
C LEU A 181 -33.83 1.54 -2.79
N GLU A 182 -33.38 1.58 -1.53
CA GLU A 182 -31.95 1.61 -1.17
C GLU A 182 -31.25 0.31 -1.55
N SER A 183 -31.91 -0.84 -1.34
CA SER A 183 -31.38 -2.14 -1.75
C SER A 183 -31.21 -2.17 -3.26
N GLN A 184 -32.19 -1.68 -4.03
CA GLN A 184 -32.12 -1.62 -5.50
C GLN A 184 -31.04 -0.69 -6.02
N VAL A 185 -30.89 0.51 -5.45
CA VAL A 185 -29.78 1.40 -5.79
C VAL A 185 -28.45 0.71 -5.48
N GLY A 186 -28.35 -0.01 -4.34
CA GLY A 186 -27.19 -0.83 -4.01
C GLY A 186 -26.94 -2.00 -4.96
N TRP A 187 -27.98 -2.70 -5.41
CA TRP A 187 -27.88 -3.77 -6.41
C TRP A 187 -27.40 -3.22 -7.76
N CYS A 188 -27.89 -2.05 -8.18
CA CYS A 188 -27.42 -1.36 -9.39
C CYS A 188 -25.96 -0.90 -9.26
N GLU A 189 -25.56 -0.40 -8.07
CA GLU A 189 -24.17 -0.02 -7.77
C GLU A 189 -23.23 -1.23 -7.89
N ILE A 190 -23.59 -2.35 -7.27
CA ILE A 190 -22.81 -3.59 -7.32
C ILE A 190 -22.76 -4.13 -8.75
N SER A 191 -23.88 -4.17 -9.47
CA SER A 191 -23.94 -4.65 -10.85
C SER A 191 -23.12 -3.77 -11.80
N SER A 192 -23.11 -2.45 -11.61
CA SER A 192 -22.28 -1.53 -12.38
C SER A 192 -20.80 -1.74 -12.07
N CYS A 193 -20.44 -1.95 -10.80
CA CYS A 193 -19.08 -2.28 -10.38
C CYS A 193 -18.61 -3.62 -10.99
N TYR A 194 -19.43 -4.66 -10.97
CA TYR A 194 -19.11 -5.96 -11.61
C TYR A 194 -18.96 -5.85 -13.13
N SER A 195 -19.74 -5.00 -13.79
CA SER A 195 -19.61 -4.78 -15.23
C SER A 195 -18.31 -4.04 -15.59
N GLU A 196 -17.84 -3.10 -14.77
CA GLU A 196 -16.53 -2.45 -14.98
C GLU A 196 -15.36 -3.41 -14.71
N TRP A 197 -15.49 -4.35 -13.77
CA TRP A 197 -14.47 -5.37 -13.49
C TRP A 197 -14.42 -6.52 -14.52
N CYS A 198 -15.46 -6.73 -15.33
CA CYS A 198 -15.48 -7.71 -16.40
C CYS A 198 -14.94 -7.18 -17.75
N VAL A 199 -14.62 -5.88 -17.86
CA VAL A 199 -14.15 -5.25 -19.11
C VAL A 199 -12.65 -4.91 -19.07
N VAL A 200 -11.88 -5.50 -18.14
CA VAL A 200 -10.40 -5.46 -18.12
C VAL A 200 -9.83 -6.84 -18.38
#